data_AF-A0A9W8YR54-F1
#
_entry.id   AF-A0A9W8YR54-F1
#
_cell.length_a   1.000
_cell.length_b   1.000
_cell.length_c   1.000
_cell.angle_alpha   90.00
_cell.angle_beta   90.00
_cell.angle_gamma   90.00
#
_symmetry.space_group_name_H-M   'P 1'
#
loop_
_entity.id
_entity.type
_entity.pdbx_description
1 polymer ?
#
loop_
_entity_poly.entity_id
_entity_poly.type
_entity_poly.pdbx_seq_one_letter_code
_entity_poly.pdbx_strand_id
1 'polypeptide(L)'
;MSAALEWLVEHEPAFRKARLPALYSDFQGQRTTNPDGYHANVSAWRRGLASLVRAGLAPAGSGSSPTPNHVILSADESLLRALESKQYGRPLALGAVIREAIQQKDLIPLQDFLKSQQSIYYKSWSSIPWNVASWGFRQLGLTGAFTFGGTDRLPGGQFVVIANLEAASKAVVENTAPLTSRFERTFSKVQFQTEFRDSILKGQQLSEMDMEVLLKFMSRDQGVLLYDGKTIKIKTPGNPETAITAEDETIASLKELTEYLEHQTSILEKKIDELTITAKEAVAKKNRVSALAALKSKRLAETSLQTRFATLNQLEAVSTKIEQASDNVQLVKVMGASADILKGLHEQVGGAEGVEDVVDRMREQMAQADEVSSILNESGPVVDQGELDDELDAMLEQERKEEEAVERAKKEAEQRKEAQETAKRLAELDALQSSADKIRNQIQDEEEDLSGELSQMSLERHKHQEQAEI
;
A
#
# COMPACT_ATOMS: atom_id res chain seq x y z
N MET A 1 13.28 -22.26 16.41
CA MET A 1 14.37 -21.29 16.60
C MET A 1 13.71 -19.92 16.60
N SER A 2 14.39 -18.81 16.86
CA SER A 2 13.78 -17.49 16.62
C SER A 2 13.60 -17.28 15.11
N ALA A 3 12.62 -16.46 14.69
CA ALA A 3 12.37 -16.20 13.28
C ALA A 3 13.61 -15.64 12.55
N ALA A 4 14.36 -14.74 13.21
CA ALA A 4 15.59 -14.18 12.67
C ALA A 4 16.69 -15.24 12.47
N LEU A 5 16.87 -16.18 13.41
CA LEU A 5 17.84 -17.26 13.24
C LEU A 5 17.41 -18.25 12.17
N GLU A 6 16.11 -18.59 12.09
CA GLU A 6 15.59 -19.47 11.03
C GLU A 6 15.85 -18.87 9.65
N TRP A 7 15.57 -17.58 9.50
CA TRP A 7 15.83 -16.85 8.28
C TRP A 7 17.32 -16.86 7.91
N LEU A 8 18.23 -16.61 8.87
CA LEU A 8 19.68 -16.69 8.63
C LEU A 8 20.12 -18.08 8.18
N VAL A 9 19.60 -19.15 8.81
CA VAL A 9 19.95 -20.52 8.43
C VAL A 9 19.50 -20.85 6.99
N GLU A 10 18.38 -20.27 6.56
CA GLU A 10 17.82 -20.48 5.22
C GLU A 10 18.49 -19.63 4.14
N HIS A 11 18.84 -18.38 4.45
CA HIS A 11 19.28 -17.39 3.45
C HIS A 11 20.79 -17.11 3.47
N GLU A 12 21.49 -17.43 4.57
CA GLU A 12 22.93 -17.18 4.68
C GLU A 12 23.75 -18.48 4.64
N PRO A 13 24.55 -18.71 3.58
CA PRO A 13 25.37 -19.93 3.44
C PRO A 13 26.32 -20.17 4.63
N ALA A 14 26.76 -19.09 5.29
CA ALA A 14 27.64 -19.15 6.44
C ALA A 14 26.96 -19.69 7.72
N PHE A 15 25.62 -19.64 7.79
CA PHE A 15 24.78 -20.06 8.92
C PHE A 15 24.20 -21.47 8.78
N ARG A 16 24.65 -22.26 7.80
CA ARG A 16 24.27 -23.68 7.67
C ARG A 16 24.39 -24.41 9.02
N LYS A 17 23.49 -25.36 9.30
CA LYS A 17 23.38 -26.04 10.61
C LYS A 17 24.71 -26.55 11.18
N ALA A 18 25.61 -27.06 10.33
CA ALA A 18 26.94 -27.55 10.73
C ALA A 18 27.90 -26.47 11.26
N ARG A 19 27.67 -25.19 10.94
CA ARG A 19 28.48 -24.04 11.38
C ARG A 19 27.97 -23.41 12.68
N LEU A 20 26.71 -23.64 13.05
CA LEU A 20 26.09 -23.03 14.23
C LEU A 20 26.86 -23.27 15.53
N PRO A 21 27.41 -24.48 15.83
CA PRO A 21 28.20 -24.68 17.04
C PRO A 21 29.41 -23.72 17.12
N ALA A 22 30.11 -23.51 16.00
CA ALA A 22 31.26 -22.60 15.95
C ALA A 22 30.82 -21.13 16.08
N LEU A 23 29.73 -20.74 15.41
CA LEU A 23 29.21 -19.36 15.44
C LEU A 23 28.66 -18.94 16.81
N TYR A 24 28.09 -19.89 17.57
CA TYR A 24 27.53 -19.63 18.90
C TYR A 24 28.54 -19.79 20.03
N SER A 25 29.68 -20.43 19.78
CA SER A 25 30.77 -20.58 20.76
C SER A 25 31.45 -19.25 21.10
N ASP A 26 32.13 -19.20 22.25
CA ASP A 26 33.09 -18.13 22.53
C ASP A 26 34.37 -18.37 21.72
N PHE A 27 34.36 -17.90 20.47
CA PHE A 27 35.50 -18.03 19.57
C PHE A 27 36.54 -16.92 19.74
N GLN A 28 36.45 -16.05 20.76
CA GLN A 28 37.40 -14.94 20.92
C GLN A 28 38.85 -15.42 21.10
N GLY A 29 39.05 -16.51 21.83
CA GLY A 29 40.36 -17.13 22.01
C GLY A 29 41.00 -17.61 20.69
N GLN A 30 40.20 -17.83 19.64
CA GLN A 30 40.70 -18.19 18.31
C GLN A 30 41.48 -17.05 17.66
N ARG A 31 41.33 -15.79 18.11
CA ARG A 31 42.08 -14.65 17.57
C ARG A 31 43.59 -14.88 17.59
N THR A 32 44.10 -15.59 18.59
CA THR A 32 45.53 -15.94 18.71
C THR A 32 45.83 -17.38 18.31
N THR A 33 44.92 -18.32 18.58
CA THR A 33 45.18 -19.77 18.37
C THR A 33 44.80 -20.27 16.97
N ASN A 34 43.83 -19.63 16.31
CA ASN A 34 43.39 -19.91 14.95
C ASN A 34 42.79 -18.64 14.30
N PRO A 35 43.66 -17.71 13.85
CA PRO A 35 43.22 -16.41 13.32
C PRO A 35 42.24 -16.55 12.13
N ASP A 36 42.48 -17.51 11.24
CA ASP A 36 41.61 -17.74 10.08
C ASP A 36 40.21 -18.18 10.50
N GLY A 37 40.10 -19.07 11.49
CA GLY A 37 38.82 -19.49 12.07
C GLY A 37 38.08 -18.32 12.73
N TYR A 38 38.80 -17.50 13.49
CA TYR A 38 38.25 -16.28 14.09
C TYR A 38 37.70 -15.34 13.03
N HIS A 39 38.50 -14.98 12.02
CA HIS A 39 38.08 -14.07 10.95
C HIS A 39 36.93 -14.63 10.11
N ALA A 40 36.89 -15.95 9.86
CA ALA A 40 35.78 -16.59 9.18
C ALA A 40 34.47 -16.48 9.98
N ASN A 41 34.51 -16.66 11.31
CA ASN A 41 33.33 -16.53 12.16
C ASN A 41 32.87 -15.08 12.29
N VAL A 42 33.80 -14.14 12.47
CA VAL A 42 33.49 -12.71 12.47
C VAL A 42 32.85 -12.28 11.15
N SER A 43 33.41 -12.70 10.01
CA SER A 43 32.88 -12.35 8.69
C SER A 43 31.51 -12.95 8.43
N ALA A 44 31.28 -14.19 8.90
CA ALA A 44 29.96 -14.82 8.85
C ALA A 44 28.92 -13.99 9.60
N TRP A 45 29.21 -13.60 10.85
CA TRP A 45 28.30 -12.77 11.64
C TRP A 45 28.10 -11.37 11.05
N ARG A 46 29.16 -10.69 10.57
CA ARG A 46 29.03 -9.38 9.89
C ARG A 46 28.06 -9.44 8.71
N ARG A 47 28.23 -10.43 7.83
CA ARG A 47 27.34 -10.63 6.69
C ARG A 47 25.91 -10.95 7.12
N GLY A 48 25.74 -11.87 8.07
CA GLY A 48 24.42 -12.26 8.57
C GLY A 48 23.68 -11.11 9.25
N LEU A 49 24.37 -10.29 10.05
CA LEU A 49 23.75 -9.10 10.65
C LEU A 49 23.34 -8.09 9.58
N ALA A 50 24.18 -7.84 8.58
CA ALA A 50 23.84 -6.94 7.49
C ALA A 50 22.61 -7.43 6.72
N SER A 51 22.52 -8.71 6.38
CA SER A 51 21.37 -9.25 5.64
C SER A 51 20.10 -9.33 6.48
N LEU A 52 20.21 -9.64 7.77
CA LEU A 52 19.07 -9.60 8.69
C LEU A 52 18.49 -8.19 8.81
N VAL A 53 19.35 -7.18 8.92
CA VAL A 53 18.94 -5.77 8.93
C VAL A 53 18.29 -5.43 7.59
N ARG A 54 18.93 -5.76 6.46
CA ARG A 54 18.37 -5.49 5.14
C ARG A 54 16.98 -6.09 4.93
N ALA A 55 16.74 -7.27 5.48
CA ALA A 55 15.45 -7.96 5.41
C ALA A 55 14.37 -7.38 6.34
N GLY A 56 14.71 -6.39 7.19
CA GLY A 56 13.80 -5.82 8.20
C GLY A 56 13.50 -6.76 9.37
N LEU A 57 14.33 -7.78 9.57
CA LEU A 57 14.14 -8.81 10.61
C LEU A 57 15.01 -8.57 11.85
N ALA A 58 15.92 -7.59 11.80
CA ALA A 58 16.64 -7.15 12.97
C ALA A 58 15.67 -6.40 13.90
N PRO A 59 15.70 -6.68 15.22
CA PRO A 59 14.81 -5.99 16.15
C PRO A 59 15.13 -4.50 16.17
N ALA A 60 14.08 -3.69 16.08
CA ALA A 60 14.19 -2.27 16.32
C ALA A 60 14.35 -2.02 17.83
N GLY A 61 15.17 -1.02 18.21
CA GLY A 61 15.44 -0.75 19.63
C GLY A 61 14.19 -0.31 20.39
N SER A 62 14.16 -0.44 21.72
CA SER A 62 13.01 -0.01 22.53
C SER A 62 12.60 1.45 22.20
N GLY A 63 11.35 1.67 21.81
CA GLY A 63 10.81 3.00 21.47
C GLY A 63 10.92 3.41 20.00
N SER A 64 11.22 2.47 19.10
CA SER A 64 11.28 2.72 17.65
C SER A 64 9.90 2.77 16.96
N SER A 65 9.86 3.42 15.79
CA SER A 65 8.74 3.37 14.83
C SER A 65 8.25 1.93 14.57
N PRO A 66 6.96 1.72 14.24
CA PRO A 66 6.46 0.43 13.75
C PRO A 66 7.12 -0.03 12.45
N THR A 67 7.70 0.89 11.67
CA THR A 67 8.47 0.56 10.46
C THR A 67 9.84 0.00 10.83
N PRO A 68 10.23 -1.20 10.35
CA PRO A 68 11.55 -1.77 10.61
C PRO A 68 12.68 -0.93 9.99
N ASN A 69 13.89 -1.09 10.53
CA ASN A 69 15.10 -0.48 9.96
C ASN A 69 15.81 -1.48 9.02
N HIS A 70 16.39 -0.94 7.95
CA HIS A 70 17.05 -1.67 6.87
C HIS A 70 18.51 -1.25 6.66
N VAL A 71 18.92 -0.09 7.18
CA VAL A 71 20.33 0.34 7.20
C VAL A 71 20.86 0.57 8.61
N ILE A 72 20.02 0.45 9.65
CA ILE A 72 20.40 0.66 11.06
C ILE A 72 20.24 -0.64 11.86
N LEU A 73 21.31 -1.04 12.55
CA LEU A 73 21.35 -2.16 13.48
C LEU A 73 21.31 -1.66 14.92
N SER A 74 20.36 -2.16 15.73
CA SER A 74 20.40 -2.02 17.20
C SER A 74 21.23 -3.15 17.80
N ALA A 75 22.38 -2.84 18.41
CA ALA A 75 23.25 -3.83 19.05
C ALA A 75 23.01 -3.87 20.57
N ASP A 76 21.82 -4.29 20.97
CA ASP A 76 21.40 -4.39 22.37
C ASP A 76 20.83 -5.79 22.71
N GLU A 77 20.27 -5.94 23.91
CA GLU A 77 19.70 -7.20 24.41
C GLU A 77 18.57 -7.75 23.52
N SER A 78 17.85 -6.90 22.78
CA SER A 78 16.81 -7.35 21.84
C SER A 78 17.42 -8.17 20.70
N LEU A 79 18.60 -7.78 20.20
CA LEU A 79 19.33 -8.51 19.18
C LEU A 79 19.79 -9.89 19.68
N LEU A 80 20.29 -9.97 20.91
CA LEU A 80 20.69 -11.26 21.50
C LEU A 80 19.50 -12.23 21.65
N ARG A 81 18.34 -11.71 22.07
CA ARG A 81 17.10 -12.49 22.15
C ARG A 81 16.61 -12.92 20.77
N ALA A 82 16.67 -12.03 19.79
CA ALA A 82 16.30 -12.33 18.41
C ALA A 82 17.21 -13.39 17.79
N LEU A 83 18.45 -13.55 18.25
CA LEU A 83 19.39 -14.56 17.76
C LEU A 83 19.49 -15.80 18.67
N GLU A 84 18.63 -15.95 19.67
CA GLU A 84 18.71 -17.06 20.61
C GLU A 84 18.32 -18.40 19.98
N SER A 85 19.19 -19.40 20.16
CA SER A 85 18.96 -20.78 19.73
C SER A 85 18.52 -21.64 20.92
N LYS A 86 17.48 -22.45 20.72
CA LYS A 86 17.06 -23.46 21.72
C LYS A 86 18.16 -24.48 22.01
N GLN A 87 19.04 -24.76 21.05
CA GLN A 87 20.08 -25.78 21.17
C GLN A 87 21.41 -25.19 21.64
N TYR A 88 21.78 -24.01 21.15
CA TYR A 88 23.10 -23.41 21.37
C TYR A 88 23.08 -22.19 22.30
N GLY A 89 21.90 -21.80 22.80
CA GLY A 89 21.73 -20.59 23.59
C GLY A 89 21.97 -19.33 22.77
N ARG A 90 22.56 -18.31 23.40
CA ARG A 90 22.86 -17.01 22.78
C ARG A 90 24.26 -17.00 22.17
N PRO A 91 24.50 -16.22 21.11
CA PRO A 91 25.83 -16.12 20.52
C PRO A 91 26.81 -15.45 21.50
N LEU A 92 27.84 -16.19 21.93
CA LEU A 92 28.73 -15.76 23.01
C LEU A 92 29.79 -14.72 22.61
N ALA A 93 30.13 -14.62 21.32
CA ALA A 93 31.18 -13.73 20.81
C ALA A 93 30.63 -12.55 19.98
N LEU A 94 29.31 -12.28 20.04
CA LEU A 94 28.68 -11.27 19.19
C LEU A 94 29.17 -9.84 19.51
N GLY A 95 29.50 -9.54 20.76
CA GLY A 95 30.10 -8.25 21.14
C GLY A 95 31.45 -8.02 20.48
N ALA A 96 32.29 -9.05 20.40
CA ALA A 96 33.56 -8.99 19.67
C ALA A 96 33.35 -8.77 18.17
N VAL A 97 32.33 -9.40 17.57
CA VAL A 97 31.98 -9.15 16.16
C VAL A 97 31.62 -7.69 15.93
N ILE A 98 30.74 -7.11 16.76
CA ILE A 98 30.33 -5.70 16.61
C ILE A 98 31.53 -4.77 16.77
N ARG A 99 32.40 -5.00 17.77
CA ARG A 99 33.61 -4.20 17.96
C ARG A 99 34.57 -4.29 16.79
N GLU A 100 34.78 -5.48 16.23
CA GLU A 100 35.61 -5.66 15.03
C GLU A 100 34.96 -4.96 13.82
N ALA A 101 33.64 -5.06 13.64
CA ALA A 101 32.92 -4.37 12.57
C ALA A 101 33.02 -2.83 12.69
N ILE A 102 32.98 -2.28 13.91
CA ILE A 102 33.24 -0.86 14.17
C ILE A 102 34.69 -0.49 13.83
N GLN A 103 35.65 -1.33 14.26
CA GLN A 103 37.08 -1.12 13.97
C GLN A 103 37.36 -1.11 12.45
N GLN A 104 36.69 -1.99 11.70
CA GLN A 104 36.79 -2.08 10.25
C GLN A 104 35.91 -1.06 9.51
N LYS A 105 35.14 -0.24 10.23
CA LYS A 105 34.20 0.77 9.70
C LYS A 105 33.02 0.21 8.90
N ASP A 106 32.71 -1.06 9.06
CA ASP A 106 31.46 -1.65 8.54
C ASP A 106 30.23 -1.17 9.29
N LEU A 107 30.42 -0.85 10.58
CA LEU A 107 29.42 -0.30 11.48
C LEU A 107 29.89 1.03 12.00
N ILE A 108 29.08 2.08 11.83
CA ILE A 108 29.36 3.40 12.38
C ILE A 108 28.27 3.74 13.40
N PRO A 109 28.60 4.15 14.63
CA PRO A 109 27.60 4.60 15.59
C PRO A 109 26.69 5.67 14.96
N LEU A 110 25.37 5.49 15.05
CA LEU A 110 24.39 6.33 14.36
C LEU A 110 24.57 7.82 14.68
N GLN A 111 24.79 8.13 15.96
CA GLN A 111 24.97 9.51 16.40
C GLN A 111 26.26 10.14 15.85
N ASP A 112 27.33 9.36 15.72
CA ASP A 112 28.59 9.84 15.14
C ASP A 112 28.45 10.06 13.64
N PHE A 113 27.73 9.15 12.96
CA PHE A 113 27.39 9.28 11.55
C PHE A 113 26.58 10.55 11.29
N LEU A 114 25.53 10.82 12.08
CA LEU A 114 24.66 11.98 11.90
C LEU A 114 25.34 13.31 12.24
N LYS A 115 26.24 13.34 13.23
CA LYS A 115 26.95 14.57 13.63
C LYS A 115 28.12 14.92 12.71
N SER A 116 28.68 13.94 12.00
CA SER A 116 29.83 14.17 11.13
C SER A 116 29.50 15.09 9.95
N GLN A 117 30.30 16.15 9.83
CA GLN A 117 30.27 17.11 8.71
C GLN A 117 31.16 16.68 7.53
N GLN A 118 32.06 15.71 7.74
CA GLN A 118 32.97 15.21 6.72
C GLN A 118 32.58 13.81 6.27
N SER A 119 33.01 13.44 5.06
CA SER A 119 32.80 12.08 4.56
C SER A 119 33.47 11.04 5.46
N ILE A 120 32.80 9.90 5.66
CA ILE A 120 33.29 8.73 6.40
C ILE A 120 34.50 8.08 5.74
N TYR A 121 34.72 8.34 4.44
CA TYR A 121 35.86 7.86 3.66
C TYR A 121 37.07 8.82 3.69
N TYR A 122 36.91 10.03 4.25
CA TYR A 122 38.03 10.95 4.38
C TYR A 122 39.08 10.40 5.36
N LYS A 123 40.37 10.46 4.95
CA LYS A 123 41.49 9.82 5.67
C LYS A 123 41.65 10.29 7.12
N SER A 124 41.12 11.46 7.50
CA SER A 124 41.18 11.99 8.88
C SER A 124 40.23 11.32 9.89
N TRP A 125 39.31 10.44 9.48
CA TRP A 125 38.54 9.65 10.47
C TRP A 125 39.41 8.61 11.21
N SER A 126 40.66 8.41 10.77
CA SER A 126 41.67 7.61 11.49
C SER A 126 42.16 8.27 12.79
N SER A 127 41.82 9.54 13.04
CA SER A 127 42.30 10.31 14.18
C SER A 127 41.24 10.66 15.22
N ILE A 128 40.03 10.07 15.18
CA ILE A 128 39.12 10.13 16.33
C ILE A 128 39.74 9.22 17.41
N PRO A 129 40.35 9.77 18.47
CA PRO A 129 40.89 8.94 19.53
C PRO A 129 39.71 8.20 20.16
N TRP A 130 39.86 6.89 20.39
CA TRP A 130 38.90 6.04 21.12
C TRP A 130 38.40 6.66 22.44
N ASN A 131 39.14 7.63 22.97
CA ASN A 131 38.85 8.39 24.19
C ASN A 131 37.66 9.35 24.04
N VAL A 132 37.34 9.85 22.84
CA VAL A 132 36.28 10.85 22.63
C VAL A 132 34.89 10.21 22.48
N ALA A 133 34.82 9.01 21.90
CA ALA A 133 33.60 8.18 21.91
C ALA A 133 33.19 7.82 23.36
N SER A 134 34.15 7.61 24.25
CA SER A 134 33.91 7.23 25.65
C SER A 134 33.10 8.26 26.46
N TRP A 135 33.09 9.54 26.07
CA TRP A 135 32.32 10.58 26.77
C TRP A 135 30.81 10.49 26.44
N GLY A 136 30.45 10.20 25.19
CA GLY A 136 29.06 9.98 24.76
C GLY A 136 28.45 8.69 25.34
N PHE A 137 29.24 7.63 25.48
CA PHE A 137 28.81 6.39 26.12
C PHE A 137 28.58 6.53 27.64
N ARG A 138 29.28 7.44 28.33
CA ARG A 138 29.08 7.72 29.78
C ARG A 138 27.78 8.46 30.06
N GLN A 139 27.34 9.36 29.18
CA GLN A 139 26.11 10.15 29.37
C GLN A 139 24.83 9.33 29.13
N LEU A 140 24.93 8.18 28.44
CA LEU A 140 23.85 7.24 28.16
C LEU A 140 23.77 6.06 29.16
N GLY A 141 24.52 6.09 30.27
CA GLY A 141 24.43 5.08 31.34
C GLY A 141 25.16 3.75 31.07
N LEU A 142 26.04 3.67 30.07
CA LEU A 142 26.77 2.45 29.67
C LEU A 142 28.09 2.28 30.45
N THR A 143 28.04 2.33 31.79
CA THR A 143 29.21 2.24 32.68
C THR A 143 29.91 0.87 32.72
N GLY A 144 29.39 -0.15 32.02
CA GLY A 144 29.91 -1.52 32.06
C GLY A 144 30.85 -1.94 30.92
N ALA A 145 31.14 -1.07 29.94
CA ALA A 145 31.78 -1.47 28.67
C ALA A 145 33.33 -1.59 28.68
N PHE A 146 34.01 -1.40 29.82
CA PHE A 146 35.48 -1.39 29.88
C PHE A 146 36.11 -2.27 30.99
N THR A 147 35.37 -3.20 31.59
CA THR A 147 36.00 -4.24 32.42
C THR A 147 36.67 -5.26 31.51
N PHE A 148 38.00 -5.16 31.36
CA PHE A 148 38.85 -6.23 30.82
C PHE A 148 38.82 -7.42 31.80
N GLY A 149 37.76 -8.23 31.71
CA GLY A 149 37.55 -9.39 32.55
C GLY A 149 36.06 -9.62 32.83
N GLY A 150 35.42 -10.48 32.05
CA GLY A 150 34.09 -11.04 32.35
C GLY A 150 33.00 -10.71 31.34
N THR A 151 32.62 -11.72 30.54
CA THR A 151 31.49 -11.78 29.59
C THR A 151 31.54 -10.78 28.42
N ASP A 152 31.59 -11.30 27.19
CA ASP A 152 31.43 -10.46 26.00
C ASP A 152 30.03 -9.84 25.99
N ARG A 153 29.96 -8.53 26.21
CA ARG A 153 28.70 -7.78 26.15
C ARG A 153 28.64 -6.99 24.85
N LEU A 154 27.42 -6.88 24.32
CA LEU A 154 27.16 -5.95 23.23
C LEU A 154 27.47 -4.51 23.69
N PRO A 155 27.99 -3.66 22.81
CA PRO A 155 28.32 -2.27 23.16
C PRO A 155 27.09 -1.42 23.49
N GLY A 156 25.89 -1.83 23.07
CA GLY A 156 24.67 -1.04 23.16
C GLY A 156 24.59 0.04 22.08
N GLY A 157 23.38 0.48 21.77
CA GLY A 157 23.12 1.56 20.83
C GLY A 157 22.86 1.12 19.39
N GLN A 158 22.77 2.11 18.50
CA GLN A 158 22.42 1.94 17.09
C GLN A 158 23.61 2.23 16.18
N PHE A 159 23.73 1.46 15.11
CA PHE A 159 24.84 1.50 14.18
C PHE A 159 24.35 1.49 12.74
N VAL A 160 24.91 2.37 11.91
CA VAL A 160 24.69 2.36 10.47
C VAL A 160 25.48 1.20 9.86
N VAL A 161 24.79 0.35 9.12
CA VAL A 161 25.36 -0.78 8.36
C VAL A 161 25.79 -0.29 6.99
N ILE A 162 27.08 0.00 6.83
CA ILE A 162 27.61 0.69 5.64
C ILE A 162 27.33 -0.10 4.35
N ALA A 163 27.46 -1.42 4.36
CA ALA A 163 27.19 -2.25 3.19
C ALA A 163 25.73 -2.14 2.70
N ASN A 164 24.76 -2.03 3.62
CA ASN A 164 23.35 -1.88 3.26
C ASN A 164 23.06 -0.46 2.74
N LEU A 165 23.65 0.54 3.38
CA LEU A 165 23.57 1.94 2.99
C LEU A 165 24.13 2.18 1.58
N GLU A 166 25.30 1.61 1.29
CA GLU A 166 25.91 1.64 -0.06
C GLU A 166 25.00 0.97 -1.09
N ALA A 167 24.44 -0.21 -0.76
CA ALA A 167 23.51 -0.90 -1.65
C ALA A 167 22.23 -0.10 -1.93
N ALA A 168 21.64 0.53 -0.90
CA ALA A 168 20.49 1.40 -1.03
C ALA A 168 20.80 2.63 -1.90
N SER A 169 21.92 3.30 -1.64
CA SER A 169 22.35 4.47 -2.43
C SER A 169 22.59 4.13 -3.89
N LYS A 170 23.18 2.96 -4.18
CA LYS A 170 23.43 2.49 -5.54
C LYS A 170 22.12 2.30 -6.29
N ALA A 171 21.10 1.71 -5.65
CA ALA A 171 19.78 1.54 -6.25
C ALA A 171 19.15 2.90 -6.64
N VAL A 172 19.25 3.91 -5.77
CA VAL A 172 18.78 5.27 -6.09
C VAL A 172 19.55 5.87 -7.27
N VAL A 173 20.89 5.78 -7.26
CA VAL A 173 21.73 6.33 -8.34
C VAL A 173 21.38 5.69 -9.69
N GLU A 174 21.17 4.38 -9.73
CA GLU A 174 20.78 3.67 -10.97
C GLU A 174 19.42 4.13 -11.50
N ASN A 175 18.45 4.40 -10.61
CA ASN A 175 17.11 4.85 -11.00
C ASN A 175 17.03 6.35 -11.33
N THR A 176 17.95 7.16 -10.81
CA THR A 176 18.01 8.61 -11.09
C THR A 176 18.88 8.96 -12.30
N ALA A 177 19.68 8.02 -12.80
CA ALA A 177 20.54 8.22 -13.98
C ALA A 177 19.79 8.69 -15.25
N PRO A 178 18.56 8.21 -15.56
CA PRO A 178 17.82 8.66 -16.74
C PRO A 178 17.25 10.07 -16.63
N LEU A 179 17.15 10.64 -15.43
CA LEU A 179 16.53 11.95 -15.21
C LEU A 179 17.37 13.03 -15.89
N THR A 180 16.73 13.92 -16.63
CA THR A 180 17.41 14.94 -17.44
C THR A 180 17.06 16.35 -16.99
N SER A 181 15.80 16.60 -16.65
CA SER A 181 15.33 17.94 -16.35
C SER A 181 15.53 18.33 -14.88
N ARG A 182 15.59 19.64 -14.62
CA ARG A 182 15.63 20.17 -13.25
C ARG A 182 14.40 19.76 -12.44
N PHE A 183 13.23 19.76 -13.09
CA PHE A 183 11.98 19.33 -12.50
C PHE A 183 12.03 17.86 -12.10
N GLU A 184 12.45 16.97 -13.01
CA GLU A 184 12.64 15.55 -12.74
C GLU A 184 13.61 15.27 -11.59
N ARG A 185 14.68 16.05 -11.45
CA ARG A 185 15.76 15.85 -10.47
C ARG A 185 15.49 16.41 -9.08
N THR A 186 14.37 17.10 -8.89
CA THR A 186 14.04 17.79 -7.64
C THR A 186 12.84 17.15 -6.98
N PHE A 187 12.95 16.83 -5.70
CA PHE A 187 11.95 16.08 -4.93
C PHE A 187 11.74 16.69 -3.55
N SER A 188 10.54 16.56 -3.02
CA SER A 188 10.34 16.59 -1.56
C SER A 188 10.82 15.28 -0.93
N LYS A 189 11.09 15.27 0.38
CA LYS A 189 11.45 14.04 1.09
C LYS A 189 10.39 12.94 0.96
N VAL A 190 9.11 13.30 1.09
CA VAL A 190 7.97 12.37 1.01
C VAL A 190 7.91 11.73 -0.38
N GLN A 191 7.94 12.56 -1.43
CA GLN A 191 7.90 12.08 -2.80
C GLN A 191 9.08 11.16 -3.11
N PHE A 192 10.29 11.56 -2.69
CA PHE A 192 11.48 10.75 -2.89
C PHE A 192 11.33 9.37 -2.23
N GLN A 193 10.75 9.32 -1.02
CA GLN A 193 10.49 8.06 -0.33
C GLN A 193 9.47 7.19 -1.08
N THR A 194 8.39 7.79 -1.59
CA THR A 194 7.37 7.09 -2.38
C THR A 194 7.96 6.53 -3.68
N GLU A 195 8.69 7.36 -4.42
CA GLU A 195 9.21 7.03 -5.76
C GLU A 195 10.29 5.95 -5.74
N PHE A 196 11.22 6.00 -4.77
CA PHE A 196 12.34 5.05 -4.70
C PHE A 196 12.09 3.87 -3.76
N ARG A 197 10.89 3.75 -3.19
CA ARG A 197 10.52 2.69 -2.23
C ARG A 197 10.92 1.31 -2.73
N ASP A 198 10.33 0.89 -3.85
CA ASP A 198 10.50 -0.47 -4.39
C ASP A 198 11.88 -0.70 -5.02
N SER A 199 12.50 0.38 -5.50
CA SER A 199 13.86 0.36 -6.05
C SER A 199 14.90 0.08 -4.97
N ILE A 200 14.74 0.69 -3.78
CA ILE A 200 15.63 0.47 -2.64
C ILE A 200 15.33 -0.87 -1.97
N LEU A 201 14.05 -1.17 -1.71
CA LEU A 201 13.61 -2.39 -1.05
C LEU A 201 12.31 -2.91 -1.68
N LYS A 202 12.37 -4.09 -2.32
CA LYS A 202 11.19 -4.71 -2.94
C LYS A 202 10.09 -4.98 -1.92
N GLY A 203 8.95 -4.29 -2.04
CA GLY A 203 7.78 -4.52 -1.19
C GLY A 203 7.95 -4.11 0.28
N GLN A 204 9.00 -3.37 0.62
CA GLN A 204 9.24 -2.83 1.97
C GLN A 204 9.46 -1.32 1.87
N GLN A 205 9.70 -0.63 2.99
CA GLN A 205 9.94 0.81 3.01
C GLN A 205 10.99 1.13 4.06
N LEU A 206 11.87 2.08 3.75
CA LEU A 206 12.81 2.61 4.73
C LEU A 206 12.05 3.36 5.83
N SER A 207 12.50 3.21 7.07
CA SER A 207 12.05 4.08 8.16
C SER A 207 12.49 5.53 7.92
N GLU A 208 11.87 6.48 8.63
CA GLU A 208 12.28 7.90 8.57
C GLU A 208 13.76 8.10 8.88
N MET A 209 14.29 7.36 9.85
CA MET A 209 15.69 7.45 10.26
C MET A 209 16.61 6.81 9.21
N ASP A 210 16.23 5.68 8.61
CA ASP A 210 16.97 5.09 7.50
C ASP A 210 17.04 6.05 6.31
N MET A 211 15.94 6.72 5.99
CA MET A 211 15.89 7.70 4.90
C MET A 211 16.81 8.89 5.18
N GLU A 212 16.80 9.41 6.42
CA GLU A 212 17.71 10.48 6.82
C GLU A 212 19.19 10.07 6.70
N VAL A 213 19.53 8.85 7.13
CA VAL A 213 20.88 8.29 6.98
C VAL A 213 21.27 8.14 5.51
N LEU A 214 20.35 7.67 4.66
CA LEU A 214 20.55 7.53 3.22
C LEU A 214 20.81 8.89 2.55
N LEU A 215 19.95 9.87 2.77
CA LEU A 215 20.07 11.19 2.15
C LEU A 215 21.34 11.91 2.61
N LYS A 216 21.68 11.82 3.90
CA LYS A 216 22.93 12.36 4.42
C LYS A 216 24.15 11.70 3.77
N PHE A 217 24.15 10.39 3.59
CA PHE A 217 25.22 9.66 2.91
C PHE A 217 25.39 10.10 1.45
N MET A 218 24.29 10.12 0.70
CA MET A 218 24.33 10.48 -0.73
C MET A 218 24.75 11.95 -0.94
N SER A 219 24.35 12.84 -0.03
CA SER A 219 24.76 14.25 -0.02
C SER A 219 26.23 14.45 0.38
N ARG A 220 26.62 13.94 1.55
CA ARG A 220 27.93 14.21 2.16
C ARG A 220 29.06 13.34 1.61
N ASP A 221 28.81 12.05 1.42
CA ASP A 221 29.84 11.06 1.14
C ASP A 221 30.01 10.81 -0.36
N GLN A 222 28.89 10.70 -1.08
CA GLN A 222 28.92 10.47 -2.53
C GLN A 222 28.87 11.78 -3.32
N GLY A 223 28.28 12.83 -2.75
CA GLY A 223 28.13 14.13 -3.42
C GLY A 223 27.22 14.09 -4.64
N VAL A 224 26.37 13.06 -4.78
CA VAL A 224 25.49 12.82 -5.94
C VAL A 224 24.19 13.63 -5.88
N LEU A 225 23.84 14.13 -4.69
CA LEU A 225 22.67 14.99 -4.48
C LEU A 225 22.98 16.13 -3.51
N LEU A 226 22.05 17.07 -3.40
CA LEU A 226 21.97 18.09 -2.37
C LEU A 226 20.73 17.80 -1.52
N TYR A 227 20.84 18.04 -0.21
CA TYR A 227 19.76 17.80 0.76
C TYR A 227 19.88 18.81 1.90
N ASP A 228 18.79 19.50 2.21
CA ASP A 228 18.70 20.52 3.26
C ASP A 228 17.81 20.11 4.45
N GLY A 229 17.25 18.89 4.42
CA GLY A 229 16.27 18.40 5.39
C GLY A 229 14.84 18.31 4.84
N LYS A 230 14.51 19.07 3.78
CA LYS A 230 13.17 19.16 3.19
C LYS A 230 13.19 18.81 1.70
N THR A 231 14.13 19.40 0.97
CA THR A 231 14.27 19.33 -0.49
C THR A 231 15.46 18.46 -0.86
N ILE A 232 15.28 17.62 -1.87
CA ILE A 232 16.32 16.74 -2.42
C ILE A 232 16.52 17.11 -3.88
N LYS A 233 17.77 17.42 -4.26
CA LYS A 233 18.13 17.71 -5.64
C LYS A 233 19.24 16.80 -6.13
N ILE A 234 18.96 15.97 -7.14
CA ILE A 234 19.95 15.12 -7.78
C ILE A 234 20.87 15.97 -8.66
N LYS A 235 22.17 15.93 -8.39
CA LYS A 235 23.13 16.78 -9.11
C LYS A 235 23.26 16.39 -10.56
N THR A 236 23.39 17.40 -11.41
CA THR A 236 23.65 17.19 -12.83
C THR A 236 25.12 16.81 -13.06
N PRO A 237 25.42 15.69 -13.75
CA PRO A 237 26.80 15.34 -14.09
C PRO A 237 27.48 16.47 -14.86
N GLY A 238 28.65 16.92 -14.39
CA GLY A 238 29.44 17.97 -15.04
C GLY A 238 29.03 19.41 -14.72
N ASN A 239 27.95 19.62 -13.97
CA ASN A 239 27.57 20.95 -13.46
C ASN A 239 27.89 21.06 -11.95
N PRO A 240 28.73 22.01 -11.50
CA PRO A 240 29.04 22.18 -10.09
C PRO A 240 27.89 22.86 -9.35
N GLU A 241 26.83 22.10 -9.07
CA GLU A 241 25.73 22.55 -8.22
C GLU A 241 26.12 22.42 -6.75
N THR A 242 26.11 23.54 -6.03
CA THR A 242 26.57 23.62 -4.64
C THR A 242 25.47 23.83 -3.62
N ALA A 243 24.29 24.30 -4.04
CA ALA A 243 23.18 24.62 -3.15
C ALA A 243 21.82 24.35 -3.81
N ILE A 244 20.85 24.03 -2.95
CA ILE A 244 19.43 24.08 -3.28
C ILE A 244 19.05 25.56 -3.38
N THR A 245 18.25 25.89 -4.37
CA THR A 245 17.78 27.26 -4.62
C THR A 245 16.29 27.37 -4.29
N ALA A 246 15.80 28.61 -4.17
CA ALA A 246 14.36 28.86 -4.02
C ALA A 246 13.53 28.25 -5.16
N GLU A 247 14.10 28.12 -6.36
CA GLU A 247 13.38 27.46 -7.45
C GLU A 247 13.22 25.96 -7.23
N ASP A 248 14.25 25.31 -6.68
CA ASP A 248 14.19 23.89 -6.36
C ASP A 248 13.17 23.62 -5.22
N GLU A 249 13.14 24.49 -4.21
CA GLU A 249 12.18 24.41 -3.10
C GLU A 249 10.72 24.54 -3.57
N THR A 250 10.46 25.46 -4.50
CA THR A 250 9.11 25.62 -5.05
C THR A 250 8.74 24.42 -5.93
N ILE A 251 9.67 23.86 -6.71
CA ILE A 251 9.42 22.62 -7.48
C ILE A 251 9.04 21.48 -6.53
N ALA A 252 9.80 21.28 -5.46
CA ALA A 252 9.51 20.26 -4.45
C ALA A 252 8.13 20.50 -3.80
N SER A 253 7.82 21.76 -3.48
CA SER A 253 6.53 22.15 -2.89
C SER A 253 5.35 21.92 -3.84
N LEU A 254 5.51 22.25 -5.13
CA LEU A 254 4.48 22.02 -6.15
C LEU A 254 4.18 20.53 -6.30
N LYS A 255 5.22 19.69 -6.38
CA LYS A 255 5.06 18.24 -6.49
C LYS A 255 4.39 17.64 -5.26
N GLU A 256 4.76 18.09 -4.07
CA GLU A 256 4.15 17.64 -2.82
C GLU A 256 2.67 18.05 -2.74
N LEU A 257 2.34 19.28 -3.18
CA LEU A 257 0.95 19.73 -3.26
C LEU A 257 0.14 18.93 -4.27
N THR A 258 0.72 18.58 -5.43
CA THR A 258 0.06 17.72 -6.41
C THR A 258 -0.26 16.36 -5.81
N GLU A 259 0.70 15.69 -5.17
CA GLU A 259 0.50 14.38 -4.53
C GLU A 259 -0.58 14.46 -3.42
N TYR A 260 -0.57 15.54 -2.62
CA TYR A 260 -1.60 15.78 -1.62
C TYR A 260 -3.01 15.93 -2.23
N LEU A 261 -3.15 16.78 -3.25
CA LEU A 261 -4.45 17.02 -3.90
C LEU A 261 -4.96 15.77 -4.63
N GLU A 262 -4.09 14.96 -5.21
CA GLU A 262 -4.45 13.66 -5.80
C GLU A 262 -4.96 12.69 -4.75
N HIS A 263 -4.26 12.56 -3.62
CA HIS A 263 -4.69 11.71 -2.50
C HIS A 263 -6.08 12.12 -1.99
N GLN A 264 -6.29 13.41 -1.82
CA GLN A 264 -7.55 13.94 -1.30
C GLN A 264 -8.70 13.80 -2.29
N THR A 265 -8.43 13.96 -3.58
CA THR A 265 -9.38 13.66 -4.66
C THR A 265 -9.86 12.20 -4.55
N SER A 266 -8.94 11.25 -4.35
CA SER A 266 -9.30 9.82 -4.17
C SER A 266 -10.16 9.57 -2.92
N ILE A 267 -9.90 10.28 -1.82
CA ILE A 267 -10.71 10.20 -0.60
C ILE A 267 -12.12 10.74 -0.85
N LEU A 268 -12.23 11.91 -1.49
CA LEU A 268 -13.50 12.55 -1.79
C LEU A 268 -14.36 11.70 -2.73
N GLU A 269 -13.78 11.09 -3.76
CA GLU A 269 -14.48 10.17 -4.67
C GLU A 269 -15.11 9.00 -3.91
N LYS A 270 -14.33 8.32 -3.07
CA LYS A 270 -14.86 7.23 -2.21
C LYS A 270 -15.97 7.75 -1.29
N LYS A 271 -15.82 8.96 -0.76
CA LYS A 271 -16.84 9.54 0.12
C LYS A 271 -18.15 9.85 -0.61
N ILE A 272 -18.06 10.34 -1.84
CA ILE A 272 -19.21 10.59 -2.71
C ILE A 272 -19.94 9.28 -3.00
N ASP A 273 -19.21 8.19 -3.28
CA ASP A 273 -19.79 6.86 -3.48
C ASP A 273 -20.54 6.37 -2.23
N GLU A 274 -19.91 6.47 -1.05
CA GLU A 274 -20.54 6.11 0.24
C GLU A 274 -21.81 6.92 0.51
N LEU A 275 -21.77 8.24 0.30
CA LEU A 275 -22.91 9.13 0.51
C LEU A 275 -24.02 8.86 -0.50
N THR A 276 -23.68 8.48 -1.73
CA THR A 276 -24.64 8.08 -2.76
C THR A 276 -25.37 6.79 -2.36
N ILE A 277 -24.65 5.80 -1.84
CA ILE A 277 -25.26 4.56 -1.31
C ILE A 277 -26.16 4.89 -0.12
N THR A 278 -25.67 5.71 0.81
CA THR A 278 -26.43 6.13 2.01
C THR A 278 -27.72 6.86 1.65
N ALA A 279 -27.67 7.77 0.66
CA ALA A 279 -28.84 8.47 0.15
C ALA A 279 -29.86 7.50 -0.44
N LYS A 280 -29.42 6.56 -1.30
CA LYS A 280 -30.29 5.52 -1.88
C LYS A 280 -30.95 4.64 -0.80
N GLU A 281 -30.19 4.20 0.19
CA GLU A 281 -30.76 3.41 1.30
C GLU A 281 -31.77 4.20 2.14
N ALA A 282 -31.52 5.49 2.36
CA ALA A 282 -32.44 6.35 3.10
C ALA A 282 -33.75 6.57 2.33
N VAL A 283 -33.67 6.72 1.00
CA VAL A 283 -34.82 6.78 0.09
C VAL A 283 -35.64 5.48 0.19
N ALA A 284 -34.99 4.31 0.13
CA ALA A 284 -35.64 3.00 0.30
C ALA A 284 -36.32 2.78 1.64
N LYS A 285 -35.74 3.34 2.71
CA LYS A 285 -36.33 3.32 4.04
C LYS A 285 -37.40 4.41 4.23
N LYS A 286 -37.74 5.17 3.18
CA LYS A 286 -38.67 6.31 3.18
C LYS A 286 -38.30 7.38 4.20
N ASN A 287 -37.00 7.53 4.49
CA ASN A 287 -36.46 8.50 5.43
C ASN A 287 -35.94 9.75 4.70
N ARG A 288 -36.86 10.68 4.41
CA ARG A 288 -36.56 11.92 3.67
C ARG A 288 -35.46 12.76 4.32
N VAL A 289 -35.47 12.88 5.65
CA VAL A 289 -34.51 13.71 6.40
C VAL A 289 -33.08 13.17 6.25
N SER A 290 -32.92 11.86 6.39
CA SER A 290 -31.62 11.22 6.24
C SER A 290 -31.12 11.27 4.78
N ALA A 291 -32.03 11.14 3.82
CA ALA A 291 -31.68 11.24 2.39
C ALA A 291 -31.21 12.65 2.03
N LEU A 292 -31.93 13.70 2.45
CA LEU A 292 -31.52 15.10 2.24
C LEU A 292 -30.18 15.42 2.90
N ALA A 293 -29.94 14.94 4.12
CA ALA A 293 -28.66 15.14 4.81
C ALA A 293 -27.49 14.49 4.06
N ALA A 294 -27.68 13.26 3.54
CA ALA A 294 -26.69 12.56 2.74
C ALA A 294 -26.43 13.27 1.40
N LEU A 295 -27.49 13.70 0.69
CA LEU A 295 -27.39 14.44 -0.56
C LEU A 295 -26.69 15.80 -0.37
N LYS A 296 -27.00 16.53 0.71
CA LYS A 296 -26.31 17.78 1.04
C LYS A 296 -24.81 17.55 1.24
N SER A 297 -24.46 16.52 2.00
CA SER A 297 -23.06 16.17 2.26
C SER A 297 -22.35 15.75 0.96
N LYS A 298 -23.05 15.01 0.09
CA LYS A 298 -22.56 14.61 -1.23
C LYS A 298 -22.26 15.82 -2.10
N ARG A 299 -23.18 16.79 -2.19
CA ARG A 299 -22.98 18.02 -2.98
C ARG A 299 -21.80 18.87 -2.50
N LEU A 300 -21.59 18.96 -1.18
CA LEU A 300 -20.40 19.60 -0.63
C LEU A 300 -19.11 18.88 -1.04
N ALA A 301 -19.10 17.54 -0.95
CA ALA A 301 -17.96 16.73 -1.36
C ALA A 301 -17.67 16.86 -2.86
N GLU A 302 -18.69 16.85 -3.72
CA GLU A 302 -18.56 17.04 -5.18
C GLU A 302 -18.01 18.43 -5.54
N THR A 303 -18.44 19.47 -4.83
CA THR A 303 -17.95 20.83 -5.06
C THR A 303 -16.48 20.99 -4.64
N SER A 304 -16.11 20.39 -3.50
CA SER A 304 -14.71 20.33 -3.07
C SER A 304 -13.85 19.55 -4.07
N LEU A 305 -14.35 18.41 -4.55
CA LEU A 305 -13.69 17.59 -5.58
C LEU A 305 -13.46 18.39 -6.87
N GLN A 306 -14.48 19.10 -7.37
CA GLN A 306 -14.37 19.93 -8.56
C GLN A 306 -13.31 21.04 -8.40
N THR A 307 -13.28 21.68 -7.23
CA THR A 307 -12.29 22.73 -6.93
C THR A 307 -10.88 22.16 -6.93
N ARG A 308 -10.68 20.99 -6.30
CA ARG A 308 -9.36 20.31 -6.25
C ARG A 308 -8.89 19.87 -7.64
N PHE A 309 -9.77 19.32 -8.48
CA PHE A 309 -9.45 19.03 -9.88
C PHE A 309 -9.06 20.28 -10.67
N ALA A 310 -9.75 21.41 -10.46
CA ALA A 310 -9.39 22.66 -11.11
C ALA A 310 -7.98 23.13 -10.70
N THR A 311 -7.63 23.03 -9.41
CA THR A 311 -6.29 23.35 -8.91
C THR A 311 -5.23 22.38 -9.45
N LEU A 312 -5.49 21.07 -9.49
CA LEU A 312 -4.59 20.07 -10.08
C LEU A 312 -4.26 20.41 -11.54
N ASN A 313 -5.27 20.71 -12.36
CA ASN A 313 -5.06 21.11 -13.76
C ASN A 313 -4.17 22.37 -13.89
N GLN A 314 -4.28 23.32 -12.96
CA GLN A 314 -3.43 24.50 -12.93
C GLN A 314 -1.98 24.14 -12.56
N LEU A 315 -1.78 23.28 -11.55
CA LEU A 315 -0.46 22.81 -11.12
C LEU A 315 0.25 21.98 -12.20
N GLU A 316 -0.48 21.16 -12.94
CA GLU A 316 0.06 20.41 -14.09
C GLU A 316 0.52 21.37 -15.20
N ALA A 317 -0.31 22.35 -15.56
CA ALA A 317 0.04 23.35 -16.57
C ALA A 317 1.28 24.17 -16.16
N VAL A 318 1.44 24.46 -14.87
CA VAL A 318 2.64 25.09 -14.32
C VAL A 318 3.85 24.15 -14.39
N SER A 319 3.70 22.89 -14.00
CA SER A 319 4.77 21.89 -14.03
C SER A 319 5.30 21.69 -15.45
N THR A 320 4.42 21.60 -16.45
CA THR A 320 4.81 21.55 -17.86
C THR A 320 5.58 22.81 -18.30
N LYS A 321 5.18 23.99 -17.84
CA LYS A 321 5.90 25.24 -18.14
C LYS A 321 7.28 25.29 -17.48
N ILE A 322 7.41 24.77 -16.25
CA ILE A 322 8.70 24.66 -15.55
C ILE A 322 9.62 23.71 -16.31
N GLU A 323 9.09 22.58 -16.77
CA GLU A 323 9.86 21.60 -17.55
C GLU A 323 10.31 22.15 -18.92
N GLN A 324 9.47 22.96 -19.56
CA GLN A 324 9.81 23.62 -20.83
C GLN A 324 10.74 24.82 -20.68
N ALA A 325 10.84 25.42 -19.49
CA ALA A 325 11.68 26.59 -19.25
C ALA A 325 13.17 26.19 -19.30
N SER A 326 13.85 26.51 -20.41
CA SER A 326 15.28 26.24 -20.57
C SER A 326 16.17 27.23 -19.82
N ASP A 327 15.66 28.43 -19.56
CA ASP A 327 16.42 29.55 -19.01
C ASP A 327 15.89 29.97 -17.63
N ASN A 328 16.80 30.26 -16.70
CA ASN A 328 16.46 30.68 -15.33
C ASN A 328 15.51 31.89 -15.28
N VAL A 329 15.59 32.82 -16.25
CA VAL A 329 14.70 33.99 -16.31
C VAL A 329 13.26 33.60 -16.64
N GLN A 330 13.08 32.66 -17.58
CA GLN A 330 11.75 32.15 -17.92
C GLN A 330 11.19 31.36 -16.74
N LEU A 331 12.04 30.58 -16.07
CA LEU A 331 11.66 29.81 -14.89
C LEU A 331 11.14 30.73 -13.78
N VAL A 332 11.90 31.76 -13.38
CA VAL A 332 11.45 32.71 -12.33
C VAL A 332 10.09 33.34 -12.67
N LYS A 333 9.84 33.65 -13.95
CA LYS A 333 8.54 34.19 -14.38
C LYS A 333 7.41 33.16 -14.24
N VAL A 334 7.65 31.90 -14.60
CA VAL A 334 6.68 30.81 -14.42
C VAL A 334 6.40 30.59 -12.93
N MET A 335 7.42 30.70 -12.09
CA MET A 335 7.31 30.49 -10.65
C MET A 335 6.55 31.60 -9.93
N GLY A 336 6.59 32.84 -10.43
CA GLY A 336 5.69 33.89 -9.97
C GLY A 336 4.21 33.49 -10.14
N ALA A 337 3.85 32.88 -11.27
CA ALA A 337 2.50 32.38 -11.48
C ALA A 337 2.16 31.16 -10.59
N SER A 338 3.14 30.32 -10.27
CA SER A 338 2.99 29.23 -9.28
C SER A 338 2.69 29.77 -7.89
N ALA A 339 3.38 30.85 -7.47
CA ALA A 339 3.16 31.49 -6.18
C ALA A 339 1.75 32.07 -6.06
N ASP A 340 1.18 32.59 -7.16
CA ASP A 340 -0.21 33.08 -7.18
C ASP A 340 -1.24 31.95 -6.98
N ILE A 341 -1.01 30.76 -7.56
CA ILE A 341 -1.87 29.58 -7.33
C ILE A 341 -1.78 29.12 -5.87
N LEU A 342 -0.56 29.03 -5.34
CA LEU A 342 -0.32 28.68 -3.94
C LEU A 342 -0.97 29.68 -2.98
N LYS A 343 -0.95 30.97 -3.33
CA LYS A 343 -1.63 32.02 -2.57
C LYS A 343 -3.16 31.94 -2.69
N GLY A 344 -3.70 31.61 -3.87
CA GLY A 344 -5.14 31.39 -4.03
C GLY A 344 -5.65 30.24 -3.18
N LEU A 345 -4.86 29.16 -3.07
CA LEU A 345 -5.16 28.04 -2.17
C LEU A 345 -5.08 28.48 -0.69
N HIS A 346 -4.09 29.30 -0.34
CA HIS A 346 -3.94 29.87 1.01
C HIS A 346 -5.12 30.74 1.46
N GLU A 347 -5.70 31.52 0.54
CA GLU A 347 -6.90 32.33 0.81
C GLU A 347 -8.14 31.45 1.10
N GLN A 348 -8.21 30.25 0.51
CA GLN A 348 -9.27 29.27 0.80
C GLN A 348 -9.10 28.56 2.16
N VAL A 349 -7.84 28.34 2.60
CA VAL A 349 -7.51 27.61 3.83
C VAL A 349 -7.39 28.52 5.08
N GLY A 350 -7.46 29.85 4.92
CA GLY A 350 -7.56 30.80 6.03
C GLY A 350 -6.25 31.04 6.79
N GLY A 351 -5.22 31.53 6.11
CA GLY A 351 -3.94 31.95 6.71
C GLY A 351 -3.46 33.33 6.23
N ALA A 352 -2.49 33.93 6.93
CA ALA A 352 -1.90 35.24 6.62
C ALA A 352 -0.39 35.19 6.28
N GLU A 353 0.22 34.00 6.19
CA GLU A 353 1.68 33.84 6.07
C GLU A 353 2.09 33.09 4.78
N GLY A 354 3.38 32.84 4.54
CA GLY A 354 3.96 32.60 3.20
C GLY A 354 3.68 31.23 2.59
N VAL A 355 4.18 31.01 1.36
CA VAL A 355 4.07 29.73 0.62
C VAL A 355 4.64 28.54 1.41
N GLU A 356 5.69 28.77 2.21
CA GLU A 356 6.30 27.75 3.07
C GLU A 356 5.33 27.26 4.16
N ASP A 357 4.58 28.18 4.77
CA ASP A 357 3.59 27.85 5.81
C ASP A 357 2.41 27.06 5.24
N VAL A 358 2.06 27.26 3.97
CA VAL A 358 1.02 26.49 3.28
C VAL A 358 1.43 25.02 3.18
N VAL A 359 2.66 24.76 2.74
CA VAL A 359 3.19 23.39 2.58
C VAL A 359 3.35 22.72 3.94
N ASP A 360 3.80 23.44 4.97
CA ASP A 360 3.96 22.86 6.29
C ASP A 360 2.61 22.58 6.99
N ARG A 361 1.60 23.44 6.81
CA ARG A 361 0.22 23.14 7.23
C ARG A 361 -0.36 21.95 6.47
N MET A 362 -0.09 21.85 5.18
CA MET A 362 -0.53 20.70 4.38
C MET A 362 0.06 19.40 4.94
N ARG A 363 1.35 19.38 5.29
CA ARG A 363 1.99 18.24 5.96
C ARG A 363 1.34 17.90 7.29
N GLU A 364 0.95 18.91 8.07
CA GLU A 364 0.20 18.69 9.32
C GLU A 364 -1.18 18.09 9.04
N GLN A 365 -1.90 18.56 8.02
CA GLN A 365 -3.20 18.01 7.62
C GLN A 365 -3.08 16.56 7.14
N MET A 366 -2.03 16.21 6.38
CA MET A 366 -1.73 14.82 5.98
C MET A 366 -1.46 13.90 7.17
N ALA A 367 -1.04 14.44 8.31
CA ALA A 367 -0.80 13.67 9.53
C ALA A 367 -2.08 13.47 10.37
N GLN A 368 -3.21 14.12 10.02
CA GLN A 368 -4.46 14.01 10.77
C GLN A 368 -5.23 12.76 10.38
N ALA A 369 -5.74 12.03 11.38
CA ALA A 369 -6.49 10.79 11.15
C ALA A 369 -7.92 11.00 10.60
N ASP A 370 -8.45 12.23 10.62
CA ASP A 370 -9.80 12.58 10.16
C ASP A 370 -9.76 13.67 9.07
N GLU A 371 -9.00 13.38 8.00
CA GLU A 371 -8.89 14.28 6.84
C GLU A 371 -10.26 14.62 6.25
N VAL A 372 -11.20 13.66 6.24
CA VAL A 372 -12.55 13.85 5.66
C VAL A 372 -13.34 14.93 6.39
N SER A 373 -13.33 14.93 7.73
CA SER A 373 -14.02 15.96 8.52
C SER A 373 -13.39 17.34 8.30
N SER A 374 -12.06 17.42 8.17
CA SER A 374 -11.37 18.68 7.85
C SER A 374 -11.80 19.23 6.49
N ILE A 375 -11.79 18.39 5.44
CA ILE A 375 -12.15 18.77 4.07
C ILE A 375 -13.61 19.26 3.96
N LEU A 376 -14.53 18.61 4.68
CA LEU A 376 -15.95 18.95 4.63
C LEU A 376 -16.31 20.18 5.49
N ASN A 377 -15.45 20.54 6.45
CA ASN A 377 -15.62 21.72 7.30
C ASN A 377 -14.91 22.97 6.77
N GLU A 378 -14.01 22.85 5.78
CA GLU A 378 -13.55 24.00 4.99
C GLU A 378 -14.77 24.75 4.46
N SER A 379 -14.84 26.06 4.70
CA SER A 379 -16.00 26.94 4.45
C SER A 379 -16.68 26.65 3.11
N GLY A 380 -17.63 25.70 3.12
CA GLY A 380 -18.24 25.19 1.90
C GLY A 380 -19.24 26.19 1.33
N PRO A 381 -19.42 26.20 0.00
CA PRO A 381 -20.43 27.03 -0.62
C PRO A 381 -21.84 26.71 -0.08
N VAL A 382 -22.70 27.73 -0.07
CA VAL A 382 -24.10 27.57 0.35
C VAL A 382 -24.78 26.65 -0.66
N VAL A 383 -25.08 25.41 -0.25
CA VAL A 383 -25.80 24.43 -1.07
C VAL A 383 -27.24 24.92 -1.26
N ASP A 384 -27.70 24.97 -2.52
CA ASP A 384 -29.09 25.30 -2.84
C ASP A 384 -30.01 24.15 -2.38
N GLN A 385 -30.97 24.47 -1.53
CA GLN A 385 -31.93 23.49 -1.01
C GLN A 385 -32.92 23.04 -2.09
N GLY A 386 -33.21 23.90 -3.09
CA GLY A 386 -34.15 23.56 -4.16
C GLY A 386 -33.60 22.45 -5.07
N GLU A 387 -32.33 22.53 -5.45
CA GLU A 387 -31.68 21.50 -6.27
C GLU A 387 -31.61 20.15 -5.54
N LEU A 388 -31.41 20.16 -4.21
CA LEU A 388 -31.40 18.95 -3.38
C LEU A 388 -32.79 18.28 -3.31
N ASP A 389 -33.85 19.08 -3.19
CA ASP A 389 -35.23 18.58 -3.18
C ASP A 389 -35.60 17.97 -4.54
N ASP A 390 -35.20 18.61 -5.65
CA ASP A 390 -35.40 18.08 -7.00
C ASP A 390 -34.63 16.75 -7.22
N GLU A 391 -33.36 16.67 -6.78
CA GLU A 391 -32.56 15.43 -6.86
C GLU A 391 -33.20 14.31 -6.03
N LEU A 392 -33.68 14.63 -4.83
CA LEU A 392 -34.36 13.67 -3.98
C LEU A 392 -35.67 13.16 -4.61
N ASP A 393 -36.49 14.06 -5.17
CA ASP A 393 -37.75 13.70 -5.80
C ASP A 393 -37.51 12.82 -7.04
N ALA A 394 -36.43 13.06 -7.79
CA ALA A 394 -36.00 12.18 -8.88
C ALA A 394 -35.60 10.78 -8.38
N MET A 395 -34.87 10.67 -7.26
CA MET A 395 -34.52 9.37 -6.67
C MET A 395 -35.75 8.60 -6.17
N LEU A 396 -36.70 9.29 -5.54
CA LEU A 396 -37.96 8.69 -5.08
C LEU A 396 -38.81 8.18 -6.25
N GLU A 397 -38.87 8.93 -7.35
CA GLU A 397 -39.57 8.50 -8.57
C GLU A 397 -38.91 7.27 -9.21
N GLN A 398 -37.57 7.23 -9.24
CA GLN A 398 -36.84 6.06 -9.74
C GLN A 398 -37.11 4.83 -8.87
N GLU A 399 -37.04 4.96 -7.55
CA GLU A 399 -37.34 3.86 -6.64
C GLU A 399 -38.77 3.35 -6.80
N ARG A 400 -39.75 4.23 -6.93
CA ARG A 400 -41.14 3.82 -7.20
C ARG A 400 -41.25 2.99 -8.47
N LYS A 401 -40.57 3.39 -9.55
CA LYS A 401 -40.55 2.62 -10.81
C LYS A 401 -39.89 1.26 -10.64
N GLU A 402 -38.84 1.16 -9.83
CA GLU A 402 -38.16 -0.09 -9.51
C GLU A 402 -39.08 -1.02 -8.67
N GLU A 403 -39.76 -0.49 -7.65
CA GLU A 403 -40.77 -1.22 -6.87
C GLU A 403 -41.90 -1.75 -7.77
N GLU A 404 -42.45 -0.91 -8.65
CA GLU A 404 -43.49 -1.29 -9.62
C GLU A 404 -43.02 -2.33 -10.64
N ALA A 405 -41.75 -2.28 -11.06
CA ALA A 405 -41.15 -3.29 -11.95
C ALA A 405 -40.99 -4.63 -11.24
N VAL A 406 -40.54 -4.63 -9.98
CA VAL A 406 -40.44 -5.85 -9.15
C VAL A 406 -41.83 -6.45 -8.90
N GLU A 407 -42.83 -5.63 -8.61
CA GLU A 407 -44.21 -6.10 -8.42
C GLU A 407 -44.79 -6.71 -9.71
N ARG A 408 -44.55 -6.08 -10.87
CA ARG A 408 -44.94 -6.63 -12.17
C ARG A 408 -44.25 -7.96 -12.46
N ALA A 409 -42.94 -8.05 -12.24
CA ALA A 409 -42.20 -9.29 -12.44
C ALA A 409 -42.70 -10.42 -11.53
N LYS A 410 -43.07 -10.12 -10.28
CA LYS A 410 -43.70 -11.09 -9.36
C LYS A 410 -45.05 -11.57 -9.89
N LYS A 411 -45.92 -10.64 -10.31
CA LYS A 411 -47.24 -10.98 -10.88
C LYS A 411 -47.13 -11.82 -12.15
N GLU A 412 -46.21 -11.48 -13.06
CA GLU A 412 -45.96 -12.26 -14.26
C GLU A 412 -45.42 -13.66 -13.95
N ALA A 413 -44.52 -13.79 -12.96
CA ALA A 413 -44.01 -15.08 -12.53
C ALA A 413 -45.10 -15.96 -11.91
N GLU A 414 -46.02 -15.37 -11.15
CA GLU A 414 -47.18 -16.05 -10.55
C GLU A 414 -48.16 -16.51 -11.64
N GLN A 415 -48.53 -15.62 -12.57
CA GLN A 415 -49.38 -15.98 -13.72
C GLN A 415 -48.77 -17.08 -14.60
N ARG A 416 -47.44 -17.07 -14.81
CA ARG A 416 -46.77 -18.15 -15.54
C ARG A 416 -46.85 -19.49 -14.81
N LYS A 417 -46.75 -19.48 -13.48
CA LYS A 417 -46.93 -20.71 -12.67
C LYS A 417 -48.37 -21.21 -12.76
N GLU A 418 -49.36 -20.34 -12.61
CA GLU A 418 -50.78 -20.70 -12.72
C GLU A 418 -51.13 -21.22 -14.13
N ALA A 419 -50.61 -20.59 -15.19
CA ALA A 419 -50.78 -21.04 -16.57
C ALA A 419 -50.14 -22.41 -16.82
N GLN A 420 -48.98 -22.68 -16.22
CA GLN A 420 -48.33 -24.00 -16.30
C GLN A 420 -49.12 -25.07 -15.53
N GLU A 421 -49.68 -24.74 -14.37
CA GLU A 421 -50.53 -25.67 -13.61
C GLU A 421 -51.85 -25.97 -14.33
N THR A 422 -52.50 -24.95 -14.91
CA THR A 422 -53.71 -25.15 -15.71
C THR A 422 -53.44 -25.92 -16.99
N ALA A 423 -52.33 -25.66 -17.69
CA ALA A 423 -51.93 -26.44 -18.86
C ALA A 423 -51.66 -27.92 -18.51
N LYS A 424 -51.04 -28.21 -17.35
CA LYS A 424 -50.87 -29.58 -16.85
C LYS A 424 -52.21 -30.25 -16.56
N ARG A 425 -53.13 -29.57 -15.87
CA ARG A 425 -54.48 -30.10 -15.59
C ARG A 425 -55.28 -30.37 -16.86
N LEU A 426 -55.20 -29.50 -17.87
CA LEU A 426 -55.86 -29.71 -19.16
C LEU A 426 -55.26 -30.90 -19.90
N ALA A 427 -53.93 -31.05 -19.92
CA ALA A 427 -53.28 -32.22 -20.52
C ALA A 427 -53.65 -33.54 -19.82
N GLU A 428 -53.80 -33.53 -18.50
CA GLU A 428 -54.30 -34.69 -17.73
C GLU A 428 -55.76 -35.02 -18.08
N LEU A 429 -56.62 -34.01 -18.23
CA LEU A 429 -58.03 -34.20 -18.63
C LEU A 429 -58.15 -34.73 -20.07
N ASP A 430 -57.37 -34.22 -21.01
CA ASP A 430 -57.34 -34.71 -22.40
C ASP A 430 -56.83 -36.15 -22.47
N ALA A 431 -55.83 -36.51 -21.66
CA ALA A 431 -55.36 -37.88 -21.55
C ALA A 431 -56.45 -38.81 -21.01
N LEU A 432 -57.20 -38.39 -19.98
CA LEU A 432 -58.34 -39.13 -19.46
C LEU A 432 -59.46 -39.28 -20.49
N GLN A 433 -59.81 -38.22 -21.23
CA GLN A 433 -60.81 -38.29 -22.31
C GLN A 433 -60.39 -39.23 -23.43
N SER A 434 -59.14 -39.14 -23.90
CA SER A 434 -58.62 -40.05 -24.93
C SER A 434 -58.62 -41.52 -24.48
N SER A 435 -58.44 -41.78 -23.18
CA SER A 435 -58.56 -43.11 -22.61
C SER A 435 -60.02 -43.60 -22.56
N ALA A 436 -60.96 -42.71 -22.23
CA ALA A 436 -62.39 -43.01 -22.21
C ALA A 436 -62.96 -43.25 -23.62
N ASP A 437 -62.52 -42.48 -24.62
CA ASP A 437 -62.90 -42.68 -26.02
C ASP A 437 -62.32 -43.96 -26.61
N LYS A 438 -61.09 -44.34 -26.23
CA LYS A 438 -60.53 -45.67 -26.59
C LYS A 438 -61.34 -46.81 -26.01
N ILE A 439 -61.75 -46.70 -24.74
CA ILE A 439 -62.60 -47.70 -24.10
C ILE A 439 -63.96 -47.77 -24.79
N ARG A 440 -64.56 -46.62 -25.13
CA ARG A 440 -65.84 -46.58 -25.87
C ARG A 440 -65.72 -47.21 -27.24
N ASN A 441 -64.68 -46.91 -28.01
CA ASN A 441 -64.47 -47.50 -29.33
C ASN A 441 -64.23 -49.01 -29.24
N GLN A 442 -63.49 -49.49 -28.22
CA GLN A 442 -63.33 -50.93 -28.00
C GLN A 442 -64.66 -51.64 -27.70
N ILE A 443 -65.54 -51.03 -26.90
CA ILE A 443 -66.87 -51.57 -26.64
C ILE A 443 -67.71 -51.63 -27.93
N GLN A 444 -67.56 -50.62 -28.79
CA GLN A 444 -68.30 -50.52 -30.04
C GLN A 444 -67.80 -51.50 -31.11
N ASP A 445 -66.48 -51.71 -31.18
CA ASP A 445 -65.84 -52.72 -32.02
C ASP A 445 -66.22 -54.14 -31.56
N GLU A 446 -66.29 -54.39 -30.24
CA GLU A 446 -66.77 -55.67 -29.68
C GLU A 446 -68.26 -55.91 -29.98
N GLU A 447 -69.11 -54.87 -29.95
CA GLU A 447 -70.52 -54.99 -30.35
C GLU A 447 -70.69 -55.26 -31.86
N GLU A 448 -69.88 -54.63 -32.71
CA GLU A 448 -69.92 -54.87 -34.15
C GLU A 448 -69.41 -56.28 -34.51
N ASP A 449 -68.36 -56.78 -33.85
CA ASP A 449 -67.82 -58.13 -34.08
C ASP A 449 -68.82 -59.21 -33.65
N LEU A 450 -69.47 -59.05 -32.48
CA LEU A 450 -70.56 -59.92 -32.03
C LEU A 450 -71.76 -59.89 -33.00
N SER A 451 -72.08 -58.73 -33.58
CA SER A 451 -73.14 -58.62 -34.59
C SER A 451 -72.78 -59.31 -35.91
N GLY A 452 -71.51 -59.25 -36.31
CA GLY A 452 -70.97 -59.91 -37.49
C GLY A 452 -70.98 -61.43 -37.36
N GLU A 453 -70.58 -61.96 -36.20
CA GLU A 453 -70.64 -63.40 -35.91
C GLU A 453 -72.08 -63.94 -35.92
N LEU A 454 -73.04 -63.21 -35.33
CA LEU A 454 -74.47 -63.56 -35.38
C LEU A 454 -75.02 -63.59 -36.81
N SER A 455 -74.58 -62.65 -37.65
CA SER A 455 -75.02 -62.57 -39.05
C SER A 455 -74.44 -63.69 -39.93
N GLN A 456 -73.20 -64.13 -39.68
CA GLN A 456 -72.60 -65.28 -40.37
C GLN A 456 -73.25 -66.61 -39.96
N MET A 457 -73.57 -66.79 -38.68
CA MET A 457 -74.32 -67.97 -38.22
C MET A 457 -75.73 -68.08 -38.83
N SER A 458 -76.37 -66.94 -39.14
CA SER A 458 -77.66 -66.91 -39.84
C SER A 458 -77.56 -67.30 -41.31
N LEU A 459 -76.46 -66.95 -41.99
CA LEU A 459 -76.24 -67.22 -43.41
C LEU A 459 -75.81 -68.68 -43.67
N GLU A 460 -75.07 -69.31 -42.77
CA GLU A 460 -74.75 -70.74 -42.86
C GLU A 460 -75.97 -71.64 -42.68
N ARG A 461 -76.94 -71.25 -41.83
CA ARG A 461 -78.22 -71.99 -41.73
C ARG A 461 -79.05 -71.92 -43.00
N HIS A 462 -78.98 -70.82 -43.75
CA HIS A 462 -79.75 -70.68 -44.99
C HIS A 462 -79.16 -71.46 -46.17
N LYS A 463 -77.83 -71.60 -46.26
CA LYS A 463 -77.19 -72.39 -47.34
C LYS A 463 -77.39 -73.90 -47.21
N HIS A 464 -77.62 -74.42 -46.01
CA HIS A 464 -77.92 -75.84 -45.82
C HIS A 464 -79.39 -76.22 -46.09
N GLN A 465 -80.29 -75.24 -46.24
CA GLN A 465 -81.71 -75.50 -46.51
C GLN A 465 -82.06 -75.57 -48.00
N GLU A 466 -81.18 -75.09 -48.89
CA GLU A 466 -81.44 -75.01 -50.35
C GLU A 466 -80.84 -76.18 -51.18
N GLN A 467 -80.19 -77.16 -50.55
CA GLN A 467 -79.67 -78.37 -51.23
C GLN A 467 -80.49 -79.65 -50.98
N ALA A 468 -81.72 -79.52 -50.47
CA ALA A 468 -82.60 -80.67 -50.14
C ALA A 468 -83.82 -80.86 -51.09
N GLU A 469 -83.88 -80.18 -52.23
CA GLU A 469 -84.86 -80.47 -53.29
C GLU A 469 -84.22 -80.47 -54.68
N ILE A 470 -83.59 -81.60 -55.06
CA ILE A 470 -83.67 -82.25 -56.39
C ILE A 470 -83.59 -83.76 -56.19
#